data_AF-A0A835WFN9-F1
#
_entry.id   AF-A0A835WFN9-F1
#
_cell.length_a   1.000
_cell.length_b   1.000
_cell.length_c   1.000
_cell.angle_alpha   90.00
_cell.angle_beta   90.00
_cell.angle_gamma   90.00
#
_symmetry.space_group_name_H-M   'P 1'
#
loop_
_entity.id
_entity.type
_entity.pdbx_description
1 polymer ?
#
loop_
_entity_poly.entity_id
_entity_poly.type
_entity_poly.pdbx_seq_one_letter_code
_entity_poly.pdbx_strand_id
1 'polypeptide(L)'
;MFWDYNRYVKAAAESLGLTLKAHHGGGSSSSSHDRASAAGEPLPTGPNIVEAAGKEDGGPAETGGGTAAAAATRRQQQRPAGDGPGGGLSLWDGERLVFNMSGSWWDVARAAVRYGTAALAYRWRVAGAFRRFQRVYDLQAAGVSWETPDAMLQQLGLFNQTQRSSRDYMEAHLLRPAAWWLWGGRAFIEEAAAAVGRCNYNQRTDQLNALAGLVSYGPAAYGSVWAIEGGNRKLVSGLLAASGARLLRGGRVRAARRHAGTGLWWLEVEGQGAGAAAAVYGPYQAVVLAAPLVGSGLVIEKEVEEDELVAGVDSSGGGGGGSESSNGFSRDSRAAHNAESVGGDERPGLHQRAAATRRRLLFSDLAGSYGGASQEHTSSDIGSSKISSSSRATGGDTAALLQRPYQVTITTFVAAGRLRPAFFNATALPPGLSAVLVTDSARVPFAAVAARRLAGPAGGEGNDEVVYKLFSSEPLAPELLERLFEPGPAQQAPRVLASRRWYAYPRFAPPERFPPFLLGPGLVYGNALEPAASAMEMAAVAAANSALLVARHLQAAAAAAAVRQ
;
A
#
# COMPACT_ATOMS: atom_id res chain seq x y z
N MET A 1 1.52 -4.85 -7.46
CA MET A 1 1.11 -6.00 -8.30
C MET A 1 -0.04 -6.70 -7.58
N PHE A 2 -0.78 -7.58 -8.27
CA PHE A 2 -1.86 -8.39 -7.71
C PHE A 2 -1.76 -9.83 -8.21
N TRP A 3 -2.56 -10.73 -7.65
CA TRP A 3 -2.53 -12.16 -7.97
C TRP A 3 -3.26 -12.44 -9.27
N ASP A 4 -2.84 -13.47 -10.02
CA ASP A 4 -3.48 -13.91 -11.27
C ASP A 4 -4.99 -14.15 -11.11
N TYR A 5 -5.37 -14.75 -9.98
CA TYR A 5 -6.72 -15.12 -9.61
C TYR A 5 -7.52 -14.01 -8.90
N ASN A 6 -7.10 -12.75 -8.99
CA ASN A 6 -7.85 -11.62 -8.42
C ASN A 6 -9.10 -11.34 -9.26
N ARG A 7 -10.20 -12.02 -8.96
CA ARG A 7 -11.42 -11.97 -9.78
C ARG A 7 -11.99 -10.54 -9.85
N TYR A 8 -11.98 -9.81 -8.73
CA TYR A 8 -12.54 -8.46 -8.67
C TYR A 8 -11.70 -7.41 -9.43
N VAL A 9 -10.38 -7.38 -9.22
CA VAL A 9 -9.47 -6.46 -9.94
C VAL A 9 -9.41 -6.80 -11.42
N LYS A 10 -9.42 -8.09 -11.78
CA LYS A 10 -9.41 -8.51 -13.18
C LYS A 10 -10.69 -8.07 -13.89
N ALA A 11 -11.86 -8.39 -13.35
CA ALA A 11 -13.14 -7.94 -13.91
C ALA A 11 -13.26 -6.41 -13.98
N ALA A 12 -12.77 -5.69 -12.95
CA ALA A 12 -12.74 -4.24 -12.94
C ALA A 12 -11.75 -3.63 -13.95
N ALA A 13 -10.62 -4.29 -14.22
CA ALA A 13 -9.68 -3.85 -15.23
C ALA A 13 -10.24 -4.10 -16.65
N GLU A 14 -10.84 -5.27 -16.87
CA GLU A 14 -11.50 -5.64 -18.12
C GLU A 14 -12.67 -4.69 -18.46
N SER A 15 -13.54 -4.37 -17.49
CA SER A 15 -14.65 -3.43 -17.69
C SER A 15 -14.21 -1.98 -17.96
N LEU A 16 -12.97 -1.63 -17.61
CA LEU A 16 -12.35 -0.33 -17.88
C LEU A 16 -11.42 -0.33 -19.10
N GLY A 17 -11.32 -1.44 -19.85
CA GLY A 17 -10.41 -1.57 -20.99
C GLY A 17 -8.92 -1.44 -20.62
N LEU A 18 -8.53 -1.82 -19.40
CA LEU A 18 -7.18 -1.68 -18.88
C LEU A 18 -6.32 -2.92 -19.16
N THR A 19 -5.27 -2.77 -19.97
CA THR A 19 -4.31 -3.84 -20.24
C THR A 19 -3.61 -4.32 -18.97
N LEU A 20 -3.64 -5.63 -18.76
CA LEU A 20 -2.91 -6.31 -17.70
C LEU A 20 -1.57 -6.83 -18.20
N LYS A 21 -0.50 -6.57 -17.45
CA LYS A 21 0.86 -7.03 -17.73
C LYS A 21 1.31 -8.03 -16.66
N ALA A 22 1.64 -9.24 -17.11
CA ALA A 22 2.25 -10.24 -16.26
C ALA A 22 3.70 -9.86 -15.92
N HIS A 23 4.05 -10.00 -14.64
CA HIS A 23 5.41 -9.96 -14.15
C HIS A 23 5.72 -11.34 -13.55
N HIS A 24 6.64 -12.05 -14.19
CA HIS A 24 7.17 -13.29 -13.67
C HIS A 24 7.96 -12.98 -12.40
N GLY A 25 7.52 -13.52 -11.26
CA GLY A 25 8.39 -13.63 -10.09
C GLY A 25 9.62 -14.44 -10.47
N GLY A 26 10.80 -14.01 -10.02
CA GLY A 26 12.07 -14.54 -10.54
C GLY A 26 12.17 -16.07 -10.45
N GLY A 27 12.38 -16.72 -11.60
CA GLY A 27 12.76 -18.13 -11.68
C GLY A 27 11.67 -19.13 -12.10
N SER A 28 11.21 -19.07 -13.35
CA SER A 28 11.25 -20.23 -14.27
C SER A 28 10.71 -19.87 -15.66
N SER A 29 11.41 -20.29 -16.70
CA SER A 29 10.94 -20.26 -18.08
C SER A 29 9.98 -21.42 -18.36
N SER A 30 8.78 -21.13 -18.87
CA SER A 30 7.98 -22.07 -19.64
C SER A 30 7.40 -21.37 -20.87
N SER A 31 8.15 -21.41 -21.96
CA SER A 31 7.62 -21.13 -23.30
C SER A 31 6.71 -22.28 -23.76
N SER A 32 5.90 -22.00 -24.79
CA SER A 32 4.87 -22.86 -25.39
C SER A 32 3.73 -23.33 -24.46
N HIS A 33 2.66 -22.54 -24.41
CA HIS A 33 1.42 -22.89 -25.12
C HIS A 33 0.47 -21.67 -25.25
N ASP A 34 0.84 -20.70 -26.09
CA ASP A 34 -0.16 -19.81 -26.69
C ASP A 34 -0.78 -20.52 -27.90
N ARG A 35 -2.01 -21.03 -27.73
CA ARG A 35 -2.93 -21.25 -28.85
C ARG A 35 -4.38 -21.02 -28.42
N ALA A 36 -4.87 -19.86 -28.82
CA ALA A 36 -6.23 -19.60 -29.32
C ALA A 36 -7.43 -20.18 -28.54
N SER A 37 -8.15 -19.27 -27.89
CA SER A 37 -9.61 -19.06 -28.00
C SER A 37 -10.56 -20.26 -28.20
N ALA A 38 -11.47 -20.41 -27.24
CA ALA A 38 -12.91 -20.69 -27.39
C ALA A 38 -13.44 -21.32 -28.70
N ALA A 39 -14.11 -22.47 -28.56
CA ALA A 39 -15.49 -22.65 -29.01
C ALA A 39 -16.10 -23.92 -28.39
N GLY A 40 -17.42 -23.88 -28.13
CA GLY A 40 -18.25 -25.08 -28.10
C GLY A 40 -18.79 -25.36 -29.50
N GLU A 41 -18.90 -26.64 -29.84
CA GLU A 41 -19.54 -27.24 -31.02
C GLU A 41 -21.05 -26.88 -31.18
N PRO A 42 -21.76 -27.20 -32.31
CA PRO A 42 -21.41 -28.19 -33.36
C PRO A 42 -21.65 -27.82 -34.86
N LEU A 43 -20.93 -28.52 -35.76
CA LEU A 43 -21.31 -29.21 -37.06
C LEU A 43 -22.34 -28.59 -38.08
N PRO A 44 -22.48 -29.10 -39.33
CA PRO A 44 -21.49 -29.08 -40.44
C PRO A 44 -22.11 -28.79 -41.85
N THR A 45 -21.35 -28.37 -42.87
CA THR A 45 -21.63 -28.69 -44.32
C THR A 45 -20.53 -28.22 -45.28
N GLY A 46 -20.20 -29.04 -46.29
CA GLY A 46 -19.81 -28.59 -47.64
C GLY A 46 -18.30 -28.49 -47.98
N PRO A 47 -17.79 -29.27 -48.95
CA PRO A 47 -16.46 -29.09 -49.56
C PRO A 47 -16.53 -28.30 -50.89
N ASN A 48 -15.42 -27.65 -51.27
CA ASN A 48 -14.93 -27.28 -52.63
C ASN A 48 -13.96 -26.08 -52.51
N ILE A 49 -12.99 -25.74 -53.37
CA ILE A 49 -12.26 -26.31 -54.52
C ILE A 49 -11.09 -25.31 -54.76
N VAL A 50 -9.95 -25.85 -55.19
CA VAL A 50 -8.84 -25.28 -56.00
C VAL A 50 -9.04 -23.88 -56.65
N GLU A 51 -8.05 -22.98 -56.59
CA GLU A 51 -7.32 -22.45 -57.78
C GLU A 51 -6.17 -21.46 -57.46
N ALA A 52 -5.36 -21.13 -58.48
CA ALA A 52 -4.03 -20.52 -58.39
C ALA A 52 -3.80 -19.34 -59.37
N ALA A 53 -2.83 -18.48 -59.06
CA ALA A 53 -2.07 -17.58 -59.95
C ALA A 53 -0.81 -17.12 -59.16
N GLY A 54 0.42 -16.95 -59.68
CA GLY A 54 0.85 -16.20 -60.89
C GLY A 54 1.10 -14.72 -60.47
N LYS A 55 2.25 -14.06 -60.67
CA LYS A 55 3.40 -14.16 -61.60
C LYS A 55 4.65 -13.44 -61.02
N GLU A 56 5.89 -13.77 -61.41
CA GLU A 56 6.86 -12.99 -62.26
C GLU A 56 6.96 -11.47 -61.91
N ASP A 57 8.12 -10.80 -61.74
CA ASP A 57 9.55 -11.06 -62.03
C ASP A 57 10.46 -10.43 -60.91
N GLY A 58 11.80 -10.48 -60.87
CA GLY A 58 12.85 -10.93 -61.82
C GLY A 58 14.26 -10.91 -61.18
N GLY A 59 15.34 -10.60 -61.93
CA GLY A 59 16.75 -10.51 -61.45
C GLY A 59 17.57 -9.36 -62.08
N PRO A 60 18.93 -9.36 -62.09
CA PRO A 60 19.86 -10.43 -61.68
C PRO A 60 21.05 -9.96 -60.78
N ALA A 61 22.06 -10.83 -60.62
CA ALA A 61 23.18 -10.77 -59.67
C ALA A 61 24.40 -9.93 -60.11
N GLU A 62 25.33 -9.70 -59.16
CA GLU A 62 26.76 -9.61 -59.48
C GLU A 62 27.64 -10.25 -58.38
N THR A 63 28.81 -10.76 -58.77
CA THR A 63 29.69 -11.62 -57.97
C THR A 63 31.08 -11.01 -57.77
N GLY A 64 31.71 -11.19 -56.61
CA GLY A 64 33.13 -10.86 -56.43
C GLY A 64 33.70 -11.32 -55.09
N GLY A 65 34.69 -12.21 -55.11
CA GLY A 65 35.45 -12.63 -53.92
C GLY A 65 36.81 -11.95 -53.84
N GLY A 66 37.41 -11.89 -52.64
CA GLY A 66 38.77 -11.36 -52.45
C GLY A 66 39.21 -11.38 -50.98
N THR A 67 40.23 -12.17 -50.68
CA THR A 67 40.81 -12.31 -49.34
C THR A 67 41.86 -11.23 -49.04
N ALA A 68 41.81 -10.62 -47.85
CA ALA A 68 42.96 -9.91 -47.28
C ALA A 68 43.00 -10.12 -45.75
N ALA A 69 44.09 -10.72 -45.25
CA ALA A 69 44.32 -10.88 -43.83
C ALA A 69 45.03 -9.63 -43.26
N ALA A 70 44.44 -9.01 -42.24
CA ALA A 70 45.09 -7.99 -41.43
C ALA A 70 44.89 -8.32 -39.95
N ALA A 71 45.99 -8.43 -39.21
CA ALA A 71 45.97 -8.77 -37.80
C ALA A 71 45.44 -7.58 -36.97
N ALA A 72 44.28 -7.76 -36.33
CA ALA A 72 43.71 -6.80 -35.39
C ALA A 72 43.56 -7.45 -34.00
N THR A 73 44.25 -6.88 -33.01
CA THR A 73 44.26 -7.32 -31.61
C THR A 73 42.83 -7.39 -31.07
N ARG A 74 42.34 -8.61 -30.84
CA ARG A 74 40.96 -8.88 -30.42
C ARG A 74 40.74 -8.48 -28.95
N ARG A 75 40.61 -7.18 -28.67
CA ARG A 75 39.95 -6.70 -27.44
C ARG A 75 38.57 -7.38 -27.39
N GLN A 76 38.38 -8.25 -26.42
CA GLN A 76 37.12 -8.96 -26.21
C GLN A 76 36.09 -7.99 -25.64
N GLN A 77 35.55 -7.11 -26.50
CA GLN A 77 34.40 -6.28 -26.19
C GLN A 77 33.25 -7.20 -25.79
N GLN A 78 32.91 -7.17 -24.50
CA GLN A 78 31.68 -7.75 -24.01
C GLN A 78 30.53 -7.01 -24.68
N ARG A 79 29.88 -7.64 -25.66
CA ARG A 79 28.58 -7.16 -26.18
C ARG A 79 27.62 -7.04 -24.99
N PRO A 80 26.90 -5.91 -24.83
CA PRO A 80 25.87 -5.81 -23.81
C PRO A 80 24.83 -6.92 -24.03
N ALA A 81 24.46 -7.63 -22.96
CA ALA A 81 23.33 -8.53 -23.00
C ALA A 81 22.05 -7.70 -23.21
N GLY A 82 21.34 -7.97 -24.31
CA GLY A 82 20.13 -7.22 -24.69
C GLY A 82 18.94 -7.46 -23.76
N ASP A 83 17.90 -6.66 -23.95
CA ASP A 83 16.67 -6.69 -23.16
C ASP A 83 16.02 -8.08 -23.16
N GLY A 84 16.00 -8.72 -21.99
CA GLY A 84 15.33 -9.99 -21.73
C GLY A 84 14.59 -9.96 -20.39
N PRO A 85 13.51 -10.76 -20.23
CA PRO A 85 12.66 -10.68 -19.05
C PRO A 85 13.28 -11.37 -17.82
N GLY A 86 13.61 -10.57 -16.80
CA GLY A 86 14.01 -11.05 -15.48
C GLY A 86 15.48 -10.81 -15.17
N GLY A 87 15.79 -9.67 -14.55
CA GLY A 87 17.09 -9.47 -13.93
C GLY A 87 17.23 -10.27 -12.63
N GLY A 88 18.46 -10.52 -12.20
CA GLY A 88 18.75 -11.37 -11.05
C GLY A 88 18.26 -10.81 -9.72
N LEU A 89 17.88 -11.69 -8.81
CA LEU A 89 17.44 -11.40 -7.45
C LEU A 89 18.45 -12.00 -6.45
N SER A 90 19.04 -11.20 -5.58
CA SER A 90 19.87 -11.68 -4.48
C SER A 90 19.18 -11.52 -3.12
N LEU A 91 19.53 -12.40 -2.18
CA LEU A 91 19.18 -12.31 -0.77
C LEU A 91 20.43 -11.93 0.04
N TRP A 92 20.32 -10.99 0.95
CA TRP A 92 21.43 -10.48 1.77
C TRP A 92 21.10 -10.55 3.27
N ASP A 93 21.97 -11.22 4.04
CA ASP A 93 21.77 -11.49 5.47
C ASP A 93 22.28 -10.38 6.41
N GLY A 94 22.91 -9.35 5.84
CA GLY A 94 23.61 -8.28 6.56
C GLY A 94 25.14 -8.41 6.52
N GLU A 95 25.64 -9.61 6.24
CA GLU A 95 27.08 -9.95 6.22
C GLU A 95 27.56 -10.47 4.87
N ARG A 96 26.66 -11.05 4.05
CA ARG A 96 26.96 -11.65 2.74
C ARG A 96 25.71 -11.87 1.89
N LEU A 97 25.91 -12.02 0.57
CA LEU A 97 24.86 -12.46 -0.35
C LEU A 97 24.66 -13.97 -0.20
N VAL A 98 23.67 -14.41 0.58
CA VAL A 98 23.42 -15.83 0.90
C VAL A 98 22.87 -16.64 -0.28
N PHE A 99 22.18 -15.96 -1.20
CA PHE A 99 21.59 -16.60 -2.37
C PHE A 99 21.43 -15.63 -3.53
N ASN A 100 21.58 -16.12 -4.77
CA ASN A 100 21.32 -15.35 -5.98
C ASN A 100 20.57 -16.20 -7.00
N MET A 101 19.52 -15.61 -7.58
CA MET A 101 18.66 -16.16 -8.61
C MET A 101 18.79 -15.28 -9.87
N SER A 102 19.66 -15.65 -10.81
CA SER A 102 19.63 -15.08 -12.17
C SER A 102 18.60 -15.76 -13.07
N GLY A 103 17.92 -16.80 -12.59
CA GLY A 103 16.96 -17.60 -13.34
C GLY A 103 17.58 -18.82 -14.02
N SER A 104 18.86 -19.11 -13.75
CA SER A 104 19.54 -20.29 -14.26
C SER A 104 18.99 -21.58 -13.63
N TRP A 105 18.99 -22.69 -14.38
CA TRP A 105 18.71 -24.02 -13.83
C TRP A 105 19.65 -24.38 -12.67
N TRP A 106 20.89 -23.89 -12.68
CA TRP A 106 21.82 -24.04 -11.57
C TRP A 106 21.39 -23.30 -10.30
N ASP A 107 20.64 -22.22 -10.41
CA ASP A 107 20.06 -21.53 -9.25
C ASP A 107 18.88 -22.33 -8.69
N VAL A 108 18.05 -22.91 -9.56
CA VAL A 108 16.95 -23.81 -9.16
C VAL A 108 17.52 -25.03 -8.42
N ALA A 109 18.59 -25.65 -8.94
CA ALA A 109 19.28 -26.75 -8.28
C ALA A 109 19.88 -26.33 -6.92
N ARG A 110 20.56 -25.18 -6.85
CA ARG A 110 21.11 -24.65 -5.58
C ARG A 110 20.02 -24.29 -4.58
N ALA A 111 18.87 -23.76 -5.01
CA ALA A 111 17.71 -23.50 -4.17
C ALA A 111 17.13 -24.80 -3.60
N ALA A 112 16.99 -25.83 -4.45
CA ALA A 112 16.51 -27.14 -4.05
C ALA A 112 17.43 -27.84 -3.04
N VAL A 113 18.76 -27.67 -3.16
CA VAL A 113 19.73 -28.18 -2.17
C VAL A 113 19.71 -27.35 -0.88
N ARG A 114 19.63 -26.02 -0.97
CA ARG A 114 19.74 -25.12 0.20
C ARG A 114 18.47 -25.06 1.06
N TYR A 115 17.32 -24.91 0.40
CA TYR A 115 16.02 -24.74 1.06
C TYR A 115 15.20 -26.03 1.10
N GLY A 116 15.68 -27.06 0.39
CA GLY A 116 15.15 -28.41 0.46
C GLY A 116 13.68 -28.53 0.07
N THR A 117 13.11 -29.62 0.53
CA THR A 117 11.67 -29.91 0.50
C THR A 117 10.87 -29.03 1.47
N ALA A 118 11.49 -28.37 2.45
CA ALA A 118 10.78 -27.45 3.33
C ALA A 118 10.17 -26.27 2.55
N ALA A 119 10.88 -25.74 1.56
CA ALA A 119 10.34 -24.75 0.64
C ALA A 119 9.12 -25.28 -0.13
N LEU A 120 9.16 -26.54 -0.59
CA LEU A 120 8.03 -27.20 -1.27
C LEU A 120 6.84 -27.42 -0.32
N ALA A 121 7.11 -27.84 0.92
CA ALA A 121 6.10 -28.04 1.96
C ALA A 121 5.45 -26.72 2.41
N TYR A 122 6.18 -25.60 2.35
CA TYR A 122 5.62 -24.26 2.53
C TYR A 122 4.82 -23.82 1.31
N ARG A 123 5.32 -24.05 0.08
CA ARG A 123 4.59 -23.79 -1.18
C ARG A 123 3.21 -24.47 -1.21
N TRP A 124 3.12 -25.72 -0.75
CA TRP A 124 1.83 -26.42 -0.62
C TRP A 124 0.90 -25.81 0.43
N ARG A 125 1.43 -25.24 1.52
CA ARG A 125 0.63 -24.52 2.53
C ARG A 125 0.10 -23.20 1.99
N VAL A 126 0.91 -22.46 1.23
CA VAL A 126 0.49 -21.25 0.50
C VAL A 126 -0.64 -21.59 -0.47
N ALA A 127 -0.45 -22.59 -1.33
CA ALA A 127 -1.48 -23.04 -2.26
C ALA A 127 -2.77 -23.53 -1.54
N GLY A 128 -2.63 -24.21 -0.40
CA GLY A 128 -3.76 -24.66 0.41
C GLY A 128 -4.53 -23.51 1.08
N ALA A 129 -3.83 -22.51 1.61
CA ALA A 129 -4.46 -21.29 2.15
C ALA A 129 -5.14 -20.48 1.04
N PHE A 130 -4.51 -20.39 -0.13
CA PHE A 130 -5.04 -19.68 -1.28
C PHE A 130 -6.33 -20.35 -1.82
N ARG A 131 -6.35 -21.67 -2.02
CA ARG A 131 -7.58 -22.41 -2.38
C ARG A 131 -8.72 -22.19 -1.38
N ARG A 132 -8.40 -22.12 -0.08
CA ARG A 132 -9.38 -21.84 0.97
C ARG A 132 -9.92 -20.41 0.90
N PHE A 133 -9.06 -19.43 0.59
CA PHE A 133 -9.41 -18.03 0.42
C PHE A 133 -10.31 -17.80 -0.81
N GLN A 134 -10.02 -18.41 -1.96
CA GLN A 134 -10.78 -18.23 -3.20
C GLN A 134 -12.29 -18.51 -3.06
N ARG A 135 -12.71 -19.34 -2.10
CA ARG A 135 -14.12 -19.60 -1.79
C ARG A 135 -14.89 -18.32 -1.42
N VAL A 136 -14.20 -17.26 -0.99
CA VAL A 136 -14.83 -15.97 -0.65
C VAL A 136 -15.58 -15.38 -1.84
N TYR A 137 -15.08 -15.52 -3.07
CA TYR A 137 -15.74 -14.98 -4.26
C TYR A 137 -17.08 -15.66 -4.52
N ASP A 138 -17.12 -16.99 -4.41
CA ASP A 138 -18.32 -17.78 -4.70
C ASP A 138 -19.38 -17.55 -3.60
N LEU A 139 -18.93 -17.40 -2.34
CA LEU A 139 -19.78 -17.01 -1.21
C LEU A 139 -20.36 -15.59 -1.38
N GLN A 140 -19.52 -14.60 -1.75
CA GLN A 140 -19.98 -13.22 -1.97
C GLN A 140 -20.90 -13.11 -3.21
N ALA A 141 -20.64 -13.89 -4.27
CA ALA A 141 -21.55 -13.99 -5.41
C ALA A 141 -22.92 -14.60 -5.04
N ALA A 142 -22.95 -15.51 -4.06
CA ALA A 142 -24.17 -16.03 -3.46
C ALA A 142 -24.80 -15.09 -2.40
N GLY A 143 -24.32 -13.85 -2.28
CA GLY A 143 -24.85 -12.83 -1.35
C GLY A 143 -24.40 -12.98 0.10
N VAL A 144 -23.48 -13.89 0.41
CA VAL A 144 -22.96 -14.07 1.78
C VAL A 144 -22.08 -12.87 2.17
N SER A 145 -22.39 -12.27 3.31
CA SER A 145 -21.62 -11.19 3.92
C SER A 145 -21.42 -11.40 5.42
N TRP A 146 -20.33 -10.85 5.94
CA TRP A 146 -19.87 -11.04 7.32
C TRP A 146 -19.76 -9.71 8.05
N GLU A 147 -20.24 -9.67 9.29
CA GLU A 147 -20.13 -8.50 10.16
C GLU A 147 -18.73 -8.36 10.79
N THR A 148 -17.96 -9.45 10.87
CA THR A 148 -16.59 -9.47 11.41
C THR A 148 -15.60 -10.20 10.47
N PRO A 149 -14.33 -9.76 10.40
CA PRO A 149 -13.27 -10.52 9.75
C PRO A 149 -13.07 -11.91 10.37
N ASP A 150 -13.26 -12.06 11.68
CA ASP A 150 -13.21 -13.33 12.40
C ASP A 150 -14.16 -14.36 11.79
N ALA A 151 -15.45 -14.02 11.61
CA ALA A 151 -16.44 -14.93 11.04
C ALA A 151 -16.10 -15.32 9.59
N MET A 152 -15.66 -14.35 8.77
CA MET A 152 -15.19 -14.60 7.41
C MET A 152 -14.00 -15.59 7.41
N LEU A 153 -12.95 -15.30 8.20
CA LEU A 153 -11.74 -16.10 8.25
C LEU A 153 -11.96 -17.48 8.89
N GLN A 154 -12.91 -17.62 9.82
CA GLN A 154 -13.31 -18.90 10.39
C GLN A 154 -14.01 -19.77 9.34
N GLN A 155 -15.01 -19.23 8.63
CA GLN A 155 -15.70 -19.95 7.53
C GLN A 155 -14.73 -20.32 6.38
N LEU A 156 -13.79 -19.43 6.07
CA LEU A 156 -12.72 -19.72 5.10
C LEU A 156 -11.67 -20.70 5.63
N GLY A 157 -11.59 -21.00 6.93
CA GLY A 157 -10.57 -21.89 7.50
C GLY A 157 -9.17 -21.28 7.48
N LEU A 158 -9.08 -19.98 7.72
CA LEU A 158 -7.87 -19.15 7.69
C LEU A 158 -7.61 -18.38 9.01
N PHE A 159 -8.56 -18.39 9.94
CA PHE A 159 -8.44 -17.68 11.22
C PHE A 159 -7.21 -18.12 12.04
N ASN A 160 -6.96 -19.43 12.17
CA ASN A 160 -5.85 -19.94 12.98
C ASN A 160 -4.46 -19.52 12.49
N GLN A 161 -4.34 -19.07 11.23
CA GLN A 161 -3.11 -18.52 10.65
C GLN A 161 -2.91 -17.04 11.01
N THR A 162 -3.97 -16.29 11.36
CA THR A 162 -3.81 -14.93 11.88
C THR A 162 -3.45 -14.92 13.38
N GLN A 163 -3.68 -16.02 14.09
CA GLN A 163 -3.48 -16.10 15.55
C GLN A 163 -2.04 -16.43 16.01
N ARG A 164 -1.05 -16.46 15.10
CA ARG A 164 0.37 -16.73 15.44
C ARG A 164 1.32 -16.05 14.45
N SER A 165 2.59 -15.87 14.82
CA SER A 165 3.58 -15.28 13.91
C SER A 165 3.89 -16.19 12.72
N SER A 166 4.36 -15.58 11.63
CA SER A 166 4.80 -16.28 10.43
C SER A 166 6.00 -17.17 10.74
N ARG A 167 6.93 -16.69 11.58
CA ARG A 167 8.04 -17.48 12.11
C ARG A 167 7.53 -18.72 12.85
N ASP A 168 6.71 -18.58 13.89
CA ASP A 168 6.22 -19.72 14.69
C ASP A 168 5.45 -20.74 13.84
N TYR A 169 4.63 -20.25 12.89
CA TYR A 169 3.92 -21.11 11.95
C TYR A 169 4.86 -21.90 11.06
N MET A 170 5.91 -21.27 10.53
CA MET A 170 6.90 -21.97 9.72
C MET A 170 7.72 -22.95 10.57
N GLU A 171 8.20 -22.55 11.74
CA GLU A 171 9.00 -23.41 12.62
C GLU A 171 8.21 -24.67 13.03
N ALA A 172 6.96 -24.51 13.49
CA ALA A 172 6.06 -25.61 13.85
C ALA A 172 5.70 -26.56 12.68
N HIS A 173 5.93 -26.15 11.43
CA HIS A 173 5.54 -26.90 10.24
C HIS A 173 6.68 -27.39 9.36
N LEU A 174 7.87 -26.77 9.45
CA LEU A 174 9.03 -27.01 8.61
C LEU A 174 10.25 -27.53 9.41
N LEU A 175 10.29 -27.36 10.74
CA LEU A 175 11.39 -27.82 11.60
C LEU A 175 11.01 -29.03 12.47
N ARG A 176 10.09 -29.88 12.00
CA ARG A 176 9.56 -31.01 12.78
C ARG A 176 10.61 -32.14 12.88
N PRO A 177 11.13 -32.49 14.08
CA PRO A 177 12.24 -33.46 14.20
C PRO A 177 11.93 -34.85 13.63
N ALA A 178 10.70 -35.34 13.80
CA ALA A 178 10.25 -36.63 13.26
C ALA A 178 10.04 -36.63 11.74
N ALA A 179 10.13 -35.48 11.06
CA ALA A 179 9.95 -35.34 9.63
C ALA A 179 11.29 -35.01 8.96
N TRP A 180 12.22 -35.97 8.99
CA TRP A 180 13.54 -35.89 8.35
C TRP A 180 13.48 -35.42 6.88
N TRP A 181 12.37 -35.72 6.21
CA TRP A 181 12.09 -35.29 4.85
C TRP A 181 11.86 -33.77 4.69
N LEU A 182 11.90 -32.94 5.74
CA LEU A 182 11.78 -31.47 5.72
C LEU A 182 13.14 -30.74 5.86
N TRP A 183 14.20 -31.28 5.27
CA TRP A 183 15.51 -30.61 5.22
C TRP A 183 15.45 -29.21 4.58
N GLY A 184 16.42 -28.36 4.92
CA GLY A 184 16.52 -26.97 4.44
C GLY A 184 15.60 -25.96 5.13
N GLY A 185 14.71 -26.40 6.04
CA GLY A 185 13.71 -25.54 6.68
C GLY A 185 14.25 -24.30 7.40
N ARG A 186 15.39 -24.42 8.10
CA ARG A 186 15.98 -23.27 8.83
C ARG A 186 16.44 -22.18 7.87
N ALA A 187 17.27 -22.54 6.88
CA ALA A 187 17.74 -21.61 5.85
C ALA A 187 16.59 -21.02 5.05
N PHE A 188 15.54 -21.82 4.77
CA PHE A 188 14.34 -21.31 4.09
C PHE A 188 13.62 -20.21 4.90
N ILE A 189 13.44 -20.42 6.21
CA ILE A 189 12.80 -19.46 7.11
C ILE A 189 13.64 -18.19 7.24
N GLU A 190 14.92 -18.34 7.59
CA GLU A 190 15.81 -17.24 7.97
C GLU A 190 16.28 -16.40 6.78
N GLU A 191 16.25 -16.95 5.56
CA GLU A 191 16.73 -16.26 4.35
C GLU A 191 15.59 -15.96 3.37
N ALA A 192 14.99 -16.98 2.77
CA ALA A 192 14.05 -16.81 1.66
C ALA A 192 12.70 -16.24 2.12
N ALA A 193 12.08 -16.85 3.14
CA ALA A 193 10.80 -16.40 3.67
C ALA A 193 10.94 -15.05 4.40
N ALA A 194 12.02 -14.87 5.18
CA ALA A 194 12.36 -13.60 5.82
C ALA A 194 12.50 -12.45 4.81
N ALA A 195 13.33 -12.61 3.78
CA ALA A 195 13.58 -11.55 2.81
C ALA A 195 12.35 -11.19 1.96
N VAL A 196 11.52 -12.18 1.60
CA VAL A 196 10.24 -11.94 0.90
C VAL A 196 9.22 -11.26 1.83
N GLY A 197 9.10 -11.71 3.08
CA GLY A 197 8.28 -11.07 4.11
C GLY A 197 8.64 -9.61 4.32
N ARG A 198 9.91 -9.34 4.60
CA ARG A 198 10.47 -8.01 4.83
C ARG A 198 10.37 -7.11 3.60
N CYS A 199 10.60 -7.62 2.38
CA CYS A 199 10.42 -6.85 1.14
C CYS A 199 8.96 -6.39 0.93
N ASN A 200 7.99 -7.27 1.16
CA ASN A 200 6.58 -6.98 0.88
C ASN A 200 5.91 -6.15 1.99
N TYR A 201 6.22 -6.46 3.26
CA TYR A 201 5.54 -5.89 4.42
C TYR A 201 6.42 -5.00 5.32
N ASN A 202 7.69 -4.75 4.96
CA ASN A 202 8.63 -3.91 5.71
C ASN A 202 8.64 -4.23 7.23
N GLN A 203 8.39 -5.50 7.54
CA GLN A 203 8.13 -6.10 8.85
C GLN A 203 8.68 -7.51 8.81
N ARG A 204 9.16 -7.96 9.97
CA ARG A 204 9.88 -9.23 10.13
C ARG A 204 8.93 -10.42 10.23
N THR A 205 9.43 -11.63 10.03
CA THR A 205 8.64 -12.87 10.15
C THR A 205 8.13 -13.16 11.56
N ASP A 206 8.77 -12.62 12.59
CA ASP A 206 8.31 -12.66 13.99
C ASP A 206 7.21 -11.63 14.30
N GLN A 207 7.06 -10.58 13.48
CA GLN A 207 6.01 -9.55 13.59
C GLN A 207 4.78 -9.89 12.73
N LEU A 208 4.99 -10.39 11.53
CA LEU A 208 3.91 -10.79 10.62
C LEU A 208 3.09 -11.94 11.21
N ASN A 209 1.77 -11.88 11.09
CA ASN A 209 0.95 -13.08 11.28
C ASN A 209 1.18 -14.08 10.14
N ALA A 210 0.89 -15.36 10.36
CA ALA A 210 1.19 -16.40 9.37
C ALA A 210 0.33 -16.33 8.09
N LEU A 211 -0.88 -15.77 8.12
CA LEU A 211 -1.67 -15.55 6.90
C LEU A 211 -1.02 -14.49 6.00
N ALA A 212 -0.55 -13.38 6.57
CA ALA A 212 0.24 -12.37 5.87
C ALA A 212 1.56 -12.96 5.32
N GLY A 213 2.23 -13.84 6.08
CA GLY A 213 3.41 -14.58 5.64
C GLY A 213 3.14 -15.53 4.45
N LEU A 214 2.01 -16.25 4.47
CA LEU A 214 1.57 -17.12 3.37
C LEU A 214 1.22 -16.29 2.12
N VAL A 215 0.52 -15.17 2.29
CA VAL A 215 0.20 -14.20 1.23
C VAL A 215 1.47 -13.63 0.59
N SER A 216 2.46 -13.26 1.40
CA SER A 216 3.73 -12.70 0.94
C SER A 216 4.47 -13.65 -0.02
N TYR A 217 4.39 -14.96 0.25
CA TYR A 217 5.04 -16.01 -0.54
C TYR A 217 4.16 -16.55 -1.69
N GLY A 218 2.98 -15.97 -1.90
CA GLY A 218 2.02 -16.32 -2.96
C GLY A 218 2.63 -16.52 -4.36
N PRO A 219 3.46 -15.60 -4.89
CA PRO A 219 4.02 -15.72 -6.24
C PRO A 219 4.86 -16.99 -6.44
N ALA A 220 5.55 -17.47 -5.42
CA ALA A 220 6.30 -18.71 -5.50
C ALA A 220 5.41 -19.98 -5.54
N ALA A 221 4.11 -19.86 -5.25
CA ALA A 221 3.14 -20.96 -5.27
C ALA A 221 2.25 -21.01 -6.50
N TYR A 222 1.93 -19.86 -7.12
CA TYR A 222 1.07 -19.77 -8.31
C TYR A 222 1.68 -18.99 -9.49
N GLY A 223 2.96 -18.61 -9.40
CA GLY A 223 3.71 -18.04 -10.52
C GLY A 223 3.55 -16.52 -10.66
N SER A 224 2.94 -16.09 -11.76
CA SER A 224 2.95 -14.68 -12.18
C SER A 224 2.12 -13.78 -11.27
N VAL A 225 2.61 -12.54 -11.10
CA VAL A 225 1.87 -11.44 -10.49
C VAL A 225 1.64 -10.35 -11.53
N TRP A 226 0.49 -9.69 -11.46
CA TRP A 226 0.06 -8.78 -12.51
C TRP A 226 0.12 -7.32 -12.08
N ALA A 227 0.30 -6.43 -13.05
CA ALA A 227 0.17 -4.99 -12.90
C ALA A 227 -0.65 -4.42 -14.06
N ILE A 228 -1.28 -3.27 -13.85
CA ILE A 228 -1.95 -2.56 -14.95
C ILE A 228 -0.92 -1.73 -15.71
N GLU A 229 -0.98 -1.77 -17.03
CA GLU A 229 -0.07 -1.01 -17.89
C GLU A 229 -0.24 0.50 -17.70
N GLY A 230 0.87 1.21 -17.47
CA GLY A 230 0.87 2.62 -17.04
C GLY A 230 0.50 2.82 -15.56
N GLY A 231 0.35 1.74 -14.79
CA GLY A 231 0.32 1.73 -13.32
C GLY A 231 -1.07 1.52 -12.71
N ASN A 232 -1.09 0.76 -11.60
CA ASN A 232 -2.31 0.37 -10.87
C ASN A 232 -3.24 1.53 -10.45
N ARG A 233 -2.75 2.77 -10.38
CA ARG A 233 -3.58 3.96 -10.13
C ARG A 233 -4.74 4.11 -11.12
N LYS A 234 -4.56 3.63 -12.37
CA LYS A 234 -5.58 3.67 -13.42
C LYS A 234 -6.87 2.95 -13.02
N LEU A 235 -6.76 1.83 -12.28
CA LEU A 235 -7.91 1.09 -11.76
C LEU A 235 -8.78 1.98 -10.87
N VAL A 236 -8.16 2.59 -9.86
CA VAL A 236 -8.86 3.40 -8.85
C VAL A 236 -9.46 4.65 -9.49
N SER A 237 -8.72 5.34 -10.37
CA SER A 237 -9.26 6.50 -11.09
C SER A 237 -10.37 6.13 -12.07
N GLY A 238 -10.27 4.97 -12.74
CA GLY A 238 -11.27 4.49 -13.69
C GLY A 238 -12.55 4.04 -13.00
N LEU A 239 -12.45 3.28 -11.91
CA LEU A 239 -13.59 2.88 -11.07
C LEU A 239 -14.31 4.11 -10.51
N LEU A 240 -13.56 5.10 -10.02
CA LEU A 240 -14.15 6.34 -9.51
C LEU A 240 -14.90 7.12 -10.61
N ALA A 241 -14.33 7.20 -11.82
CA ALA A 241 -15.00 7.84 -12.96
C ALA A 241 -16.26 7.06 -13.41
N ALA A 242 -16.17 5.73 -13.50
CA ALA A 242 -17.27 4.86 -13.92
C ALA A 242 -18.41 4.79 -12.88
N SER A 243 -18.14 5.07 -11.61
CA SER A 243 -19.15 5.02 -10.53
C SER A 243 -20.25 6.09 -10.62
N GLY A 244 -20.03 7.17 -11.39
CA GLY A 244 -20.92 8.34 -11.39
C GLY A 244 -21.00 9.10 -10.06
N ALA A 245 -20.17 8.76 -9.07
CA ALA A 245 -20.24 9.34 -7.73
C ALA A 245 -19.88 10.83 -7.70
N ARG A 246 -20.63 11.62 -6.92
CA ARG A 246 -20.31 13.01 -6.62
C ARG A 246 -19.05 13.10 -5.76
N LEU A 247 -17.91 13.34 -6.40
CA LEU A 247 -16.62 13.44 -5.73
C LEU A 247 -16.42 14.82 -5.08
N LEU A 248 -16.49 14.87 -3.75
CA LEU A 248 -16.11 16.04 -2.96
C LEU A 248 -14.61 15.98 -2.61
N ARG A 249 -13.91 17.11 -2.72
CA ARG A 249 -12.45 17.22 -2.49
C ARG A 249 -12.16 18.42 -1.57
N GLY A 250 -10.98 18.42 -0.95
CA GLY A 250 -10.57 19.51 -0.07
C GLY A 250 -11.30 19.54 1.27
N GLY A 251 -11.89 18.41 1.70
CA GLY A 251 -12.51 18.26 3.00
C GLY A 251 -12.03 16.99 3.70
N ARG A 252 -11.97 17.01 5.04
CA ARG A 252 -11.66 15.86 5.90
C ARG A 252 -12.86 15.58 6.79
N VAL A 253 -13.41 14.37 6.75
CA VAL A 253 -14.45 13.93 7.69
C VAL A 253 -13.87 13.89 9.10
N ARG A 254 -14.54 14.54 10.05
CA ARG A 254 -14.14 14.68 11.46
C ARG A 254 -15.05 13.91 12.42
N ALA A 255 -16.34 13.86 12.15
CA ALA A 255 -17.27 13.02 12.89
C ALA A 255 -18.22 12.29 11.94
N ALA A 256 -18.58 11.07 12.32
CA ALA A 256 -19.76 10.38 11.83
C ALA A 256 -20.71 10.20 13.03
N ARG A 257 -21.82 10.94 13.03
CA ARG A 257 -22.82 10.90 14.11
C ARG A 257 -24.10 10.26 13.60
N ARG A 258 -24.72 9.42 14.44
CA ARG A 258 -26.04 8.84 14.18
C ARG A 258 -27.07 9.51 15.07
N HIS A 259 -28.08 10.09 14.43
CA HIS A 259 -29.19 10.76 15.11
C HIS A 259 -30.08 9.72 15.82
N ALA A 260 -30.38 9.93 17.10
CA ALA A 260 -31.14 8.96 17.89
C ALA A 260 -32.55 8.68 17.31
N GLY A 261 -33.36 9.73 17.09
CA GLY A 261 -34.74 9.61 16.58
C GLY A 261 -34.88 9.02 15.16
N THR A 262 -34.14 9.54 14.17
CA THR A 262 -34.27 9.07 12.76
C THR A 262 -33.45 7.82 12.46
N GLY A 263 -32.38 7.57 13.23
CA GLY A 263 -31.43 6.48 13.00
C GLY A 263 -30.52 6.65 11.77
N LEU A 264 -30.55 7.81 11.13
CA LEU A 264 -29.73 8.16 9.95
C LEU A 264 -28.38 8.76 10.37
N TRP A 265 -27.43 8.82 9.45
CA TRP A 265 -26.07 9.30 9.66
C TRP A 265 -25.83 10.69 9.07
N TRP A 266 -25.10 11.51 9.81
CA TRP A 266 -24.54 12.79 9.37
C TRP A 266 -23.02 12.79 9.49
N LEU A 267 -22.36 13.48 8.57
CA LEU A 267 -20.90 13.58 8.48
C LEU A 267 -20.49 15.05 8.65
N GLU A 268 -19.69 15.32 9.67
CA GLU A 268 -19.01 16.61 9.84
C GLU A 268 -17.71 16.61 9.04
N VAL A 269 -17.51 17.65 8.23
CA VAL A 269 -16.36 17.78 7.34
C VAL A 269 -15.69 19.12 7.54
N GLU A 270 -14.42 19.10 7.90
CA GLU A 270 -13.56 20.28 7.98
C GLU A 270 -12.96 20.57 6.59
N GLY A 271 -13.08 21.81 6.11
CA GLY A 271 -12.45 22.25 4.88
C GLY A 271 -10.93 22.42 5.01
N GLN A 272 -10.19 22.10 3.93
CA GLN A 272 -8.74 22.25 3.89
C GLN A 272 -8.33 23.65 3.45
N GLY A 273 -8.13 24.56 4.41
CA GLY A 273 -7.58 25.89 4.17
C GLY A 273 -7.86 26.86 5.32
N ALA A 274 -7.02 27.89 5.49
CA ALA A 274 -7.29 28.94 6.47
C ALA A 274 -8.57 29.69 6.11
N GLY A 275 -9.61 29.59 6.96
CA GLY A 275 -10.93 30.18 6.72
C GLY A 275 -11.91 29.30 5.92
N ALA A 276 -11.58 28.03 5.64
CA ALA A 276 -12.54 27.11 5.04
C ALA A 276 -13.60 26.69 6.08
N ALA A 277 -14.88 26.92 5.78
CA ALA A 277 -15.98 26.58 6.69
C ALA A 277 -16.09 25.07 6.93
N ALA A 278 -16.54 24.69 8.13
CA ALA A 278 -17.03 23.35 8.39
C ALA A 278 -18.34 23.13 7.61
N ALA A 279 -18.55 21.91 7.12
CA ALA A 279 -19.75 21.51 6.40
C ALA A 279 -20.31 20.23 7.00
N VAL A 280 -21.64 20.13 7.05
CA VAL A 280 -22.36 18.92 7.48
C VAL A 280 -23.04 18.30 6.26
N TYR A 281 -22.88 16.98 6.10
CA TYR A 281 -23.47 16.21 5.01
C TYR A 281 -24.36 15.09 5.55
N GLY A 282 -25.57 14.97 4.99
CA GLY A 282 -26.56 13.97 5.38
C GLY A 282 -27.98 14.47 5.08
N PRO A 283 -29.01 13.73 5.53
CA PRO A 283 -28.92 12.42 6.15
C PRO A 283 -28.49 11.32 5.17
N TYR A 284 -27.82 10.29 5.70
CA TYR A 284 -27.47 9.07 4.98
C TYR A 284 -28.03 7.82 5.67
N GLN A 285 -28.62 6.90 4.91
CA GLN A 285 -29.06 5.60 5.43
C GLN A 285 -27.87 4.67 5.71
N ALA A 286 -26.78 4.80 4.95
CA ALA A 286 -25.56 4.03 5.16
C ALA A 286 -24.30 4.84 4.88
N VAL A 287 -23.23 4.53 5.60
CA VAL A 287 -21.90 5.16 5.50
C VAL A 287 -20.84 4.06 5.44
N VAL A 288 -19.92 4.15 4.46
CA VAL A 288 -18.77 3.25 4.36
C VAL A 288 -17.49 4.04 4.66
N LEU A 289 -16.84 3.69 5.76
CA LEU A 289 -15.54 4.23 6.16
C LEU A 289 -14.44 3.46 5.44
N ALA A 290 -13.87 4.07 4.39
CA ALA A 290 -12.79 3.52 3.58
C ALA A 290 -11.41 4.18 3.84
N ALA A 291 -11.31 4.98 4.91
CA ALA A 291 -10.06 5.53 5.40
C ALA A 291 -9.56 4.70 6.58
N PRO A 292 -8.24 4.45 6.72
CA PRO A 292 -7.66 3.96 7.96
C PRO A 292 -8.12 4.82 9.14
N LEU A 293 -8.66 4.18 10.19
CA LEU A 293 -9.06 4.92 11.40
C LEU A 293 -7.85 5.63 12.06
N VAL A 294 -6.64 5.17 11.80
CA VAL A 294 -5.41 5.69 12.38
C VAL A 294 -4.90 6.93 11.67
N GLY A 295 -4.72 8.01 12.43
CA GLY A 295 -4.36 9.33 11.91
C GLY A 295 -5.50 10.02 11.13
N SER A 296 -6.70 9.43 11.09
CA SER A 296 -7.90 10.07 10.53
C SER A 296 -8.31 11.29 11.37
N GLY A 297 -8.31 11.14 12.69
CA GLY A 297 -8.98 12.05 13.61
C GLY A 297 -10.50 12.06 13.40
N LEU A 298 -11.07 10.94 12.96
CA LEU A 298 -12.50 10.68 12.85
C LEU A 298 -13.03 10.23 14.22
N VAL A 299 -14.09 10.86 14.70
CA VAL A 299 -14.89 10.44 15.86
C VAL A 299 -16.13 9.69 15.37
N ILE A 300 -16.52 8.62 16.06
CA ILE A 300 -17.73 7.84 15.72
C ILE A 300 -18.65 7.74 16.93
N GLU A 301 -19.84 8.34 16.80
CA GLU A 301 -20.88 8.41 17.82
C GLU A 301 -22.18 7.79 17.31
N LYS A 302 -22.79 6.91 18.12
CA LYS A 302 -23.88 6.02 17.68
C LYS A 302 -25.28 6.49 18.07
N GLU A 303 -25.38 7.38 19.05
CA GLU A 303 -26.63 7.91 19.60
C GLU A 303 -26.34 9.34 20.08
N VAL A 304 -26.88 10.34 19.37
CA VAL A 304 -26.81 11.76 19.73
C VAL A 304 -28.25 12.30 19.75
N GLU A 305 -28.59 13.02 20.82
CA GLU A 305 -29.90 13.67 20.99
C GLU A 305 -29.96 15.03 20.24
N GLU A 306 -31.17 15.58 20.08
CA GLU A 306 -31.47 16.59 19.03
C GLU A 306 -30.67 17.90 19.18
N ASP A 307 -30.33 18.32 20.40
CA ASP A 307 -29.74 19.64 20.67
C ASP A 307 -28.26 19.80 20.25
N GLU A 308 -27.47 18.72 20.18
CA GLU A 308 -26.03 18.81 19.90
C GLU A 308 -25.67 18.92 18.41
N LEU A 309 -26.58 18.52 17.50
CA LEU A 309 -26.34 18.57 16.05
C LEU A 309 -26.50 19.98 15.45
N VAL A 310 -27.18 20.89 16.16
CA VAL A 310 -27.47 22.26 15.70
C VAL A 310 -26.57 23.31 16.38
N ALA A 311 -26.11 23.04 17.61
CA ALA A 311 -25.30 23.96 18.41
C ALA A 311 -23.95 24.38 17.79
N GLY A 312 -23.47 23.69 16.75
CA GLY A 312 -22.27 24.05 16.00
C GLY A 312 -22.39 25.30 15.11
N VAL A 313 -23.56 25.94 15.04
CA VAL A 313 -23.85 27.09 14.17
C VAL A 313 -23.90 28.44 14.93
N ASP A 314 -24.36 28.44 16.19
CA ASP A 314 -24.78 29.67 16.89
C ASP A 314 -23.82 30.22 17.95
N SER A 315 -22.50 30.00 17.79
CA SER A 315 -21.48 30.58 18.67
C SER A 315 -20.63 31.68 18.01
N SER A 316 -21.26 32.63 17.31
CA SER A 316 -20.61 33.88 16.91
C SER A 316 -21.53 35.12 17.00
N GLY A 317 -21.77 35.57 18.24
CA GLY A 317 -21.99 36.99 18.57
C GLY A 317 -23.24 37.68 18.01
N GLY A 318 -24.32 37.72 18.80
CA GLY A 318 -25.39 38.71 18.62
C GLY A 318 -24.91 40.14 18.96
N GLY A 319 -25.50 41.15 18.31
CA GLY A 319 -24.95 42.52 18.38
C GLY A 319 -25.84 43.71 17.93
N GLY A 320 -27.18 43.58 17.95
CA GLY A 320 -28.11 44.72 18.07
C GLY A 320 -28.35 45.67 16.87
N GLY A 321 -29.52 46.31 16.90
CA GLY A 321 -29.82 47.57 16.19
C GLY A 321 -30.45 47.43 14.80
N GLY A 322 -31.77 47.65 14.70
CA GLY A 322 -32.45 47.87 13.41
C GLY A 322 -32.84 49.33 13.21
N SER A 323 -32.82 49.80 11.97
CA SER A 323 -33.65 50.91 11.45
C SER A 323 -33.54 50.98 9.92
N GLU A 324 -34.53 51.62 9.29
CA GLU A 324 -34.76 51.61 7.84
C GLU A 324 -33.92 52.61 7.03
N SER A 325 -34.11 52.53 5.70
CA SER A 325 -34.12 53.65 4.72
C SER A 325 -32.85 53.99 3.89
N SER A 326 -32.99 53.70 2.58
CA SER A 326 -32.72 54.55 1.39
C SER A 326 -31.48 55.47 1.26
N ASN A 327 -30.85 55.36 0.07
CA ASN A 327 -30.30 56.44 -0.79
C ASN A 327 -29.45 57.57 -0.19
N GLY A 328 -28.20 57.72 -0.65
CA GLY A 328 -27.40 58.93 -0.42
C GLY A 328 -26.14 59.03 -1.29
N PHE A 329 -26.13 59.97 -2.24
CA PHE A 329 -25.04 60.21 -3.19
C PHE A 329 -23.88 61.02 -2.57
N SER A 330 -22.64 60.65 -2.90
CA SER A 330 -21.48 61.52 -3.21
C SER A 330 -20.93 62.61 -2.26
N ARG A 331 -19.58 62.54 -2.15
CA ARG A 331 -18.56 63.61 -2.31
C ARG A 331 -18.11 64.51 -1.13
N ASP A 332 -16.77 64.61 -1.07
CA ASP A 332 -15.93 65.80 -0.82
C ASP A 332 -16.02 66.51 0.56
N SER A 333 -14.95 67.08 1.14
CA SER A 333 -13.49 67.04 0.84
C SER A 333 -12.68 67.67 2.00
N ARG A 334 -11.34 67.52 2.00
CA ARG A 334 -10.27 68.41 2.55
C ARG A 334 -10.44 69.05 3.95
N ALA A 335 -9.57 68.75 4.93
CA ALA A 335 -8.27 69.46 5.22
C ALA A 335 -8.47 70.81 5.98
N ALA A 336 -7.57 71.35 6.84
CA ALA A 336 -6.17 71.07 7.19
C ALA A 336 -5.77 71.70 8.56
N HIS A 337 -4.49 71.54 8.97
CA HIS A 337 -3.70 72.33 9.97
C HIS A 337 -4.01 72.11 11.48
N ASN A 338 -3.03 71.84 12.38
CA ASN A 338 -1.78 72.53 12.82
C ASN A 338 -2.09 73.76 13.73
N ALA A 339 -1.43 74.08 14.86
CA ALA A 339 -0.16 73.59 15.46
C ALA A 339 -0.04 73.83 17.00
N GLU A 340 0.97 73.19 17.62
CA GLU A 340 1.91 73.63 18.71
C GLU A 340 1.48 74.41 20.00
N SER A 341 1.85 73.86 21.17
CA SER A 341 2.85 74.38 22.18
C SER A 341 2.60 73.76 23.58
N VAL A 342 3.51 72.96 24.18
CA VAL A 342 4.75 73.24 24.98
C VAL A 342 4.52 73.65 26.45
N GLY A 343 5.03 72.82 27.39
CA GLY A 343 5.52 73.25 28.72
C GLY A 343 5.00 72.50 29.97
N GLY A 344 5.89 71.86 30.73
CA GLY A 344 5.62 71.39 32.12
C GLY A 344 6.24 70.03 32.49
N ASP A 345 7.19 70.02 33.44
CA ASP A 345 7.87 68.81 33.96
C ASP A 345 7.05 68.03 35.00
N GLU A 346 7.18 66.69 35.01
CA GLU A 346 7.86 65.91 36.08
C GLU A 346 7.64 64.38 35.89
N ARG A 347 8.52 63.55 36.49
CA ARG A 347 8.63 62.08 36.37
C ARG A 347 8.72 61.44 37.77
N PRO A 348 8.66 60.09 37.94
CA PRO A 348 8.13 59.03 37.08
C PRO A 348 7.18 58.03 37.80
N GLY A 349 6.41 57.24 37.03
CA GLY A 349 5.62 56.11 37.53
C GLY A 349 5.62 54.92 36.56
N LEU A 350 6.11 53.77 37.01
CA LEU A 350 6.46 52.56 36.25
C LEU A 350 5.33 51.85 35.44
N HIS A 351 5.77 51.06 34.46
CA HIS A 351 5.08 49.97 33.74
C HIS A 351 4.12 50.27 32.58
N GLN A 352 4.71 50.60 31.41
CA GLN A 352 4.10 50.24 30.12
C GLN A 352 4.34 48.76 29.77
N ARG A 353 3.32 48.08 29.24
CA ARG A 353 3.48 46.94 28.31
C ARG A 353 2.89 47.35 26.96
N ALA A 354 3.76 47.60 25.99
CA ALA A 354 3.35 47.97 24.63
C ALA A 354 2.87 46.75 23.83
N ALA A 355 1.85 46.97 23.00
CA ALA A 355 1.48 46.04 21.94
C ALA A 355 2.31 46.35 20.67
N ALA A 356 2.85 45.32 20.01
CA ALA A 356 3.32 45.44 18.62
C ALA A 356 3.44 44.07 17.92
N THR A 357 2.77 43.95 16.76
CA THR A 357 3.25 43.25 15.56
C THR A 357 3.50 41.73 15.62
N ARG A 358 2.47 40.95 15.26
CA ARG A 358 2.66 39.57 14.77
C ARG A 358 3.40 39.59 13.42
N ARG A 359 4.70 39.23 13.41
CA ARG A 359 5.38 38.85 12.17
C ARG A 359 5.04 37.42 11.76
N ARG A 360 4.72 37.27 10.48
CA ARG A 360 4.50 36.00 9.77
C ARG A 360 5.78 35.16 9.85
N LEU A 361 5.71 33.95 10.40
CA LEU A 361 6.79 32.96 10.31
C LEU A 361 6.31 31.75 9.51
N LEU A 362 7.12 31.36 8.54
CA LEU A 362 6.90 30.22 7.65
C LEU A 362 7.26 28.94 8.40
N PHE A 363 6.51 27.87 8.17
CA PHE A 363 6.88 26.55 8.69
C PHE A 363 8.11 26.02 7.94
N SER A 364 9.22 25.88 8.65
CA SER A 364 10.38 25.07 8.26
C SER A 364 10.44 23.82 9.13
N ASP A 365 10.88 22.71 8.56
CA ASP A 365 11.05 21.43 9.25
C ASP A 365 11.93 21.54 10.51
N LEU A 366 11.60 20.74 11.53
CA LEU A 366 12.58 20.29 12.52
C LEU A 366 12.17 18.92 13.09
N ALA A 367 13.13 18.00 13.08
CA ALA A 367 12.95 16.66 13.63
C ALA A 367 12.96 16.69 15.16
N GLY A 368 11.93 16.10 15.78
CA GLY A 368 11.85 15.91 17.23
C GLY A 368 12.25 14.49 17.64
N SER A 369 13.32 14.39 18.42
CA SER A 369 13.83 13.15 19.01
C SER A 369 12.76 12.43 19.86
N TYR A 370 12.64 11.11 19.68
CA TYR A 370 12.11 10.22 20.71
C TYR A 370 13.29 9.43 21.29
N GLY A 371 13.75 9.84 22.47
CA GLY A 371 14.77 9.11 23.22
C GLY A 371 14.25 7.77 23.70
N GLY A 372 15.08 6.73 23.59
CA GLY A 372 14.77 5.42 24.17
C GLY A 372 14.94 5.44 25.69
N ALA A 373 13.99 4.82 26.39
CA ALA A 373 14.16 4.42 27.78
C ALA A 373 13.92 2.91 27.87
N SER A 374 14.97 2.17 28.19
CA SER A 374 14.90 0.74 28.52
C SER A 374 14.15 0.57 29.85
N GLN A 375 13.29 -0.44 29.96
CA GLN A 375 12.93 -1.00 31.27
C GLN A 375 12.91 -2.53 31.20
N GLU A 376 13.39 -3.12 32.29
CA GLU A 376 13.70 -4.54 32.44
C GLU A 376 12.48 -5.34 32.95
N HIS A 377 12.59 -6.67 32.86
CA HIS A 377 11.64 -7.59 33.47
C HIS A 377 11.67 -7.55 34.99
N THR A 378 10.49 -7.47 35.61
CA THR A 378 10.19 -8.16 36.88
C THR A 378 8.79 -8.82 36.82
N SER A 379 8.54 -9.76 37.73
CA SER A 379 7.44 -10.75 37.69
C SER A 379 6.41 -10.51 38.81
N SER A 380 5.23 -11.17 38.67
CA SER A 380 4.19 -11.41 39.70
C SER A 380 3.47 -10.16 40.23
N ASP A 381 2.13 -10.12 40.33
CA ASP A 381 1.35 -11.05 41.16
C ASP A 381 -0.13 -11.21 40.77
N ILE A 382 -0.80 -12.18 41.42
CA ILE A 382 -2.21 -12.54 41.26
C ILE A 382 -3.10 -11.70 42.19
N GLY A 383 -4.20 -11.13 41.68
CA GLY A 383 -5.19 -10.43 42.51
C GLY A 383 -6.57 -10.29 41.85
N SER A 384 -7.52 -11.14 42.25
CA SER A 384 -8.93 -11.01 41.84
C SER A 384 -9.62 -9.88 42.60
N SER A 385 -10.24 -8.93 41.88
CA SER A 385 -11.26 -8.04 42.46
C SER A 385 -12.49 -7.97 41.56
N LYS A 386 -13.66 -8.17 42.19
CA LYS A 386 -14.97 -7.99 41.54
C LYS A 386 -15.27 -6.49 41.49
N ILE A 387 -15.70 -5.98 40.34
CA ILE A 387 -16.27 -4.63 40.23
C ILE A 387 -17.77 -4.77 39.95
N SER A 388 -18.59 -4.26 40.87
CA SER A 388 -20.04 -4.21 40.74
C SER A 388 -20.48 -3.05 39.85
N SER A 389 -21.55 -3.26 39.10
CA SER A 389 -22.22 -2.26 38.26
C SER A 389 -22.83 -1.09 39.05
N SER A 390 -22.64 0.15 38.60
CA SER A 390 -23.75 0.99 38.09
C SER A 390 -23.32 2.39 37.59
N SER A 391 -24.15 2.94 36.70
CA SER A 391 -24.27 4.35 36.28
C SER A 391 -23.33 4.89 35.17
N ARG A 392 -23.99 5.53 34.18
CA ARG A 392 -23.47 6.28 33.00
C ARG A 392 -22.49 5.56 32.07
N ALA A 393 -23.06 4.94 31.04
CA ALA A 393 -22.37 4.74 29.77
C ALA A 393 -22.21 6.10 29.06
N THR A 394 -21.05 6.74 29.21
CA THR A 394 -20.66 7.83 28.32
C THR A 394 -20.40 7.27 26.93
N GLY A 395 -20.91 7.93 25.88
CA GLY A 395 -20.71 7.52 24.50
C GLY A 395 -19.23 7.55 24.13
N GLY A 396 -18.55 6.42 24.20
CA GLY A 396 -17.14 6.31 23.89
C GLY A 396 -16.87 6.36 22.38
N ASP A 397 -15.89 7.16 21.96
CA ASP A 397 -15.46 7.20 20.56
C ASP A 397 -15.05 5.81 20.08
N THR A 398 -15.87 5.25 19.18
CA THR A 398 -15.63 3.92 18.63
C THR A 398 -14.37 3.88 17.76
N ALA A 399 -13.95 5.01 17.17
CA ALA A 399 -12.73 5.05 16.36
C ALA A 399 -11.45 4.97 17.21
N ALA A 400 -11.43 5.55 18.41
CA ALA A 400 -10.32 5.44 19.37
C ALA A 400 -10.05 3.99 19.81
N LEU A 401 -11.10 3.20 20.06
CA LEU A 401 -10.98 1.79 20.48
C LEU A 401 -10.48 0.85 19.35
N LEU A 402 -10.54 1.30 18.10
CA LEU A 402 -10.15 0.54 16.91
C LEU A 402 -8.81 1.03 16.31
N GLN A 403 -8.09 1.89 17.04
CA GLN A 403 -6.78 2.40 16.62
C GLN A 403 -5.73 1.27 16.57
N ARG A 404 -5.00 1.19 15.46
CA ARG A 404 -3.92 0.24 15.24
C ARG A 404 -2.72 0.90 14.52
N PRO A 405 -1.50 0.91 15.10
CA PRO A 405 -0.33 1.51 14.45
C PRO A 405 -0.13 0.99 13.02
N TYR A 406 0.15 1.88 12.06
CA TYR A 406 0.50 1.50 10.68
C TYR A 406 2.00 1.40 10.50
N GLN A 407 2.44 0.46 9.67
CA GLN A 407 3.83 0.40 9.26
C GLN A 407 4.11 1.51 8.24
N VAL A 408 5.05 2.37 8.62
CA VAL A 408 5.60 3.37 7.72
C VAL A 408 6.52 2.65 6.73
N THR A 409 6.27 2.86 5.45
CA THR A 409 7.17 2.47 4.37
C THR A 409 7.50 3.72 3.56
N ILE A 410 8.78 4.04 3.46
CA ILE A 410 9.28 5.09 2.60
C ILE A 410 9.79 4.43 1.32
N THR A 411 9.29 4.89 0.17
CA THR A 411 9.83 4.54 -1.14
C THR A 411 10.73 5.66 -1.60
N THR A 412 12.02 5.36 -1.75
CA THR A 412 13.02 6.33 -2.22
C THR A 412 13.51 5.90 -3.60
N PHE A 413 13.49 6.82 -4.55
CA PHE A 413 14.07 6.66 -5.88
C PHE A 413 15.39 7.42 -5.93
N VAL A 414 16.48 6.73 -6.28
CA VAL A 414 17.85 7.27 -6.29
C VAL A 414 18.46 7.06 -7.66
N ALA A 415 18.95 8.12 -8.28
CA ALA A 415 19.86 8.05 -9.42
C ALA A 415 21.29 7.82 -8.90
N ALA A 416 21.95 6.78 -9.41
CA ALA A 416 23.32 6.44 -9.08
C ALA A 416 23.99 5.65 -10.22
N GLY A 417 25.30 5.37 -10.07
CA GLY A 417 26.02 4.48 -10.99
C GLY A 417 25.66 3.01 -10.75
N ARG A 418 26.39 2.36 -9.84
CA ARG A 418 26.20 0.94 -9.49
C ARG A 418 26.02 0.76 -7.99
N LEU A 419 25.51 -0.40 -7.57
CA LEU A 419 25.61 -0.83 -6.17
C LEU A 419 27.06 -1.17 -5.86
N ARG A 420 27.60 -0.72 -4.72
CA ARG A 420 28.97 -1.06 -4.29
C ARG A 420 29.03 -2.53 -3.85
N PRO A 421 29.86 -3.41 -4.45
CA PRO A 421 30.02 -4.79 -3.99
C PRO A 421 30.44 -4.87 -2.51
N ALA A 422 31.34 -3.97 -2.10
CA ALA A 422 31.86 -3.89 -0.74
C ALA A 422 30.79 -3.62 0.33
N PHE A 423 29.68 -2.95 0.00
CA PHE A 423 28.57 -2.76 0.94
C PHE A 423 27.94 -4.10 1.35
N PHE A 424 27.90 -5.05 0.41
CA PHE A 424 27.35 -6.39 0.62
C PHE A 424 28.42 -7.41 1.02
N ASN A 425 29.62 -6.94 1.40
CA ASN A 425 30.80 -7.75 1.70
C ASN A 425 31.19 -8.71 0.56
N ALA A 426 30.98 -8.27 -0.69
CA ALA A 426 31.28 -9.03 -1.89
C ALA A 426 32.41 -8.36 -2.68
N THR A 427 33.26 -9.17 -3.32
CA THR A 427 34.29 -8.67 -4.25
C THR A 427 33.69 -8.23 -5.60
N ALA A 428 32.61 -8.88 -6.02
CA ALA A 428 31.80 -8.52 -7.19
C ALA A 428 30.33 -8.87 -6.94
N LEU A 429 29.41 -8.12 -7.56
CA LEU A 429 27.98 -8.44 -7.54
C LEU A 429 27.62 -9.46 -8.64
N PRO A 430 26.59 -10.30 -8.44
CA PRO A 430 26.16 -11.28 -9.44
C PRO A 430 25.81 -10.66 -10.80
N PRO A 431 26.10 -11.34 -11.93
CA PRO A 431 25.74 -10.85 -13.26
C PRO A 431 24.24 -10.63 -13.39
N GLY A 432 23.86 -9.49 -13.98
CA GLY A 432 22.46 -9.13 -14.21
C GLY A 432 21.65 -8.80 -12.95
N LEU A 433 22.29 -8.60 -11.78
CA LEU A 433 21.61 -8.24 -10.54
C LEU A 433 20.69 -7.03 -10.73
N SER A 434 19.40 -7.23 -10.44
CA SER A 434 18.35 -6.21 -10.53
C SER A 434 17.69 -5.91 -9.19
N ALA A 435 17.79 -6.80 -8.20
CA ALA A 435 17.29 -6.51 -6.86
C ALA A 435 18.07 -7.28 -5.77
N VAL A 436 18.22 -6.65 -4.61
CA VAL A 436 18.68 -7.27 -3.37
C VAL A 436 17.56 -7.15 -2.34
N LEU A 437 17.13 -8.29 -1.80
CA LEU A 437 16.21 -8.36 -0.67
C LEU A 437 16.99 -8.60 0.62
N VAL A 438 16.53 -7.98 1.70
CA VAL A 438 17.20 -8.00 3.00
C VAL A 438 16.49 -8.99 3.93
N THR A 439 17.21 -9.92 4.57
CA THR A 439 16.61 -10.88 5.52
C THR A 439 16.28 -10.23 6.87
N ASP A 440 15.75 -11.02 7.82
CA ASP A 440 15.48 -10.54 9.19
C ASP A 440 16.75 -10.41 10.06
N SER A 441 17.89 -11.02 9.70
CA SER A 441 19.15 -10.88 10.47
C SER A 441 19.81 -9.52 10.26
N ALA A 442 19.64 -8.93 9.07
CA ALA A 442 20.35 -7.72 8.66
C ALA A 442 19.89 -6.46 9.41
N ARG A 443 20.83 -5.78 10.09
CA ARG A 443 20.60 -4.52 10.81
C ARG A 443 20.85 -3.30 9.90
N VAL A 444 19.98 -3.11 8.91
CA VAL A 444 19.96 -1.94 8.02
C VAL A 444 18.58 -1.27 7.97
N PRO A 445 18.48 0.03 7.64
CA PRO A 445 17.20 0.76 7.64
C PRO A 445 16.32 0.48 6.40
N PHE A 446 16.81 -0.30 5.43
CA PHE A 446 16.06 -0.70 4.23
C PHE A 446 15.68 -2.19 4.23
N ALA A 447 14.65 -2.53 3.46
CA ALA A 447 14.11 -3.88 3.30
C ALA A 447 14.44 -4.49 1.92
N ALA A 448 14.59 -3.65 0.89
CA ALA A 448 15.05 -4.06 -0.43
C ALA A 448 15.59 -2.86 -1.21
N VAL A 449 16.45 -3.15 -2.19
CA VAL A 449 16.87 -2.22 -3.24
C VAL A 449 16.70 -2.90 -4.61
N ALA A 450 16.05 -2.22 -5.55
CA ALA A 450 15.80 -2.72 -6.90
C ALA A 450 16.24 -1.70 -7.97
N ALA A 451 17.13 -2.12 -8.86
CA ALA A 451 17.62 -1.36 -9.98
C ALA A 451 16.62 -1.37 -11.15
N ARG A 452 16.45 -0.21 -11.79
CA ARG A 452 15.75 -0.09 -13.08
C ARG A 452 16.53 0.86 -13.98
N ARG A 453 17.01 0.36 -15.11
CA ARG A 453 17.49 1.21 -16.20
C ARG A 453 16.30 1.97 -16.78
N LEU A 454 16.46 3.28 -16.99
CA LEU A 454 15.52 4.06 -17.79
C LEU A 454 16.00 3.99 -19.25
N ALA A 455 15.12 3.61 -20.16
CA ALA A 455 15.39 3.78 -21.58
C ALA A 455 15.37 5.27 -21.91
N GLY A 456 16.36 5.74 -22.68
CA GLY A 456 16.37 7.12 -23.17
C GLY A 456 15.20 7.38 -24.13
N PRO A 457 14.71 8.63 -24.22
CA PRO A 457 13.75 8.98 -25.26
C PRO A 457 14.35 8.67 -26.64
N ALA A 458 13.56 8.04 -27.51
CA ALA A 458 13.92 7.62 -28.88
C ALA A 458 14.97 6.48 -29.02
N GLY A 459 15.24 5.68 -27.98
CA GLY A 459 16.00 4.42 -28.13
C GLY A 459 17.49 4.58 -28.47
N GLY A 460 18.00 5.81 -28.49
CA GLY A 460 19.44 6.07 -28.46
C GLY A 460 20.05 5.69 -27.12
N GLU A 461 21.39 5.64 -27.08
CA GLU A 461 22.19 5.31 -25.90
C GLU A 461 21.91 6.29 -24.74
N GLY A 462 20.92 5.97 -23.91
CA GLY A 462 20.62 6.73 -22.71
C GLY A 462 21.79 6.63 -21.75
N ASN A 463 22.13 7.76 -21.11
CA ASN A 463 23.12 7.85 -20.03
C ASN A 463 23.05 6.62 -19.12
N ASP A 464 24.21 6.07 -18.73
CA ASP A 464 24.38 4.92 -17.82
C ASP A 464 23.86 5.15 -16.37
N GLU A 465 23.01 6.16 -16.16
CA GLU A 465 22.35 6.48 -14.89
C GLU A 465 21.26 5.44 -14.58
N VAL A 466 21.47 4.67 -13.51
CA VAL A 466 20.51 3.66 -13.05
C VAL A 466 19.62 4.25 -11.96
N VAL A 467 18.31 4.06 -12.08
CA VAL A 467 17.37 4.47 -11.03
C VAL A 467 17.09 3.28 -10.11
N TYR A 468 17.51 3.42 -8.86
CA TYR A 468 17.27 2.46 -7.79
C TYR A 468 16.02 2.85 -7.02
N LYS A 469 15.14 1.88 -6.80
CA LYS A 469 14.01 1.97 -5.87
C LYS A 469 14.38 1.26 -4.57
N LEU A 470 14.33 1.97 -3.46
CA LEU A 470 14.55 1.43 -2.12
C LEU A 470 13.26 1.48 -1.31
N PHE A 471 13.08 0.50 -0.43
CA PHE A 471 12.04 0.49 0.59
C PHE A 471 12.69 0.56 1.98
N SER A 472 12.25 1.49 2.83
CA SER A 472 12.76 1.66 4.20
C SER A 472 11.65 1.98 5.20
N SER A 473 11.88 1.78 6.49
CA SER A 473 10.98 2.25 7.56
C SER A 473 11.17 3.73 7.90
N GLU A 474 12.36 4.27 7.61
CA GLU A 474 12.81 5.62 7.96
C GLU A 474 13.55 6.29 6.78
N PRO A 475 13.75 7.62 6.80
CA PRO A 475 14.47 8.32 5.74
C PRO A 475 15.91 7.79 5.62
N LEU A 476 16.37 7.56 4.40
CA LEU A 476 17.73 7.09 4.16
C LEU A 476 18.72 8.25 4.28
N ALA A 477 19.68 8.13 5.19
CA ALA A 477 20.73 9.12 5.39
C ALA A 477 21.66 9.21 4.16
N PRO A 478 22.16 10.41 3.77
CA PRO A 478 23.05 10.57 2.62
C PRO A 478 24.28 9.66 2.67
N GLU A 479 24.89 9.50 3.84
CA GLU A 479 26.08 8.70 4.10
C GLU A 479 25.82 7.20 3.93
N LEU A 480 24.56 6.77 4.02
CA LEU A 480 24.17 5.41 3.64
C LEU A 480 24.10 5.27 2.12
N LEU A 481 23.56 6.26 1.41
CA LEU A 481 23.49 6.24 -0.06
C LEU A 481 24.90 6.25 -0.67
N GLU A 482 25.81 7.05 -0.14
CA GLU A 482 27.21 7.10 -0.57
C GLU A 482 27.94 5.77 -0.33
N ARG A 483 27.68 5.09 0.80
CA ARG A 483 28.24 3.75 1.07
C ARG A 483 27.59 2.64 0.22
N LEU A 484 26.33 2.78 -0.13
CA LEU A 484 25.57 1.78 -0.90
C LEU A 484 25.85 1.87 -2.41
N PHE A 485 26.14 3.06 -2.93
CA PHE A 485 26.23 3.33 -4.36
C PHE A 485 27.59 3.92 -4.80
N GLU A 486 28.06 3.45 -5.95
CA GLU A 486 29.14 4.07 -6.71
C GLU A 486 28.64 5.38 -7.37
N PRO A 487 29.52 6.39 -7.53
CA PRO A 487 29.19 7.60 -8.28
C PRO A 487 28.70 7.29 -9.71
N GLY A 488 27.82 8.14 -10.23
CA GLY A 488 27.27 8.01 -11.57
C GLY A 488 28.27 8.32 -12.70
N PRO A 489 27.86 8.20 -13.98
CA PRO A 489 28.60 8.75 -15.11
C PRO A 489 28.90 10.24 -14.86
N ALA A 490 30.14 10.66 -15.07
CA ALA A 490 30.68 11.96 -14.63
C ALA A 490 30.78 12.16 -13.10
N GLN A 491 31.04 11.09 -12.33
CA GLN A 491 31.39 11.11 -10.89
C GLN A 491 30.34 11.77 -9.97
N GLN A 492 29.09 11.85 -10.41
CA GLN A 492 28.01 12.48 -9.66
C GLN A 492 27.62 11.65 -8.43
N ALA A 493 27.42 12.32 -7.30
CA ALA A 493 27.06 11.68 -6.04
C ALA A 493 25.58 11.20 -6.00
N PRO A 494 25.28 10.21 -5.13
CA PRO A 494 23.96 9.81 -4.63
C PRO A 494 22.78 10.77 -4.79
N ARG A 495 21.99 10.75 -5.88
CA ARG A 495 20.90 11.72 -6.09
C ARG A 495 19.51 11.13 -5.80
N VAL A 496 18.86 11.56 -4.72
CA VAL A 496 17.44 11.24 -4.46
C VAL A 496 16.55 12.00 -5.45
N LEU A 497 15.90 11.28 -6.37
CA LEU A 497 14.97 11.82 -7.36
C LEU A 497 13.58 12.08 -6.76
N ALA A 498 13.13 11.17 -5.90
CA ALA A 498 11.86 11.29 -5.20
C ALA A 498 11.86 10.42 -3.94
N SER A 499 11.28 10.94 -2.86
CA SER A 499 10.93 10.15 -1.68
C SER A 499 9.43 10.29 -1.38
N ARG A 500 8.78 9.18 -1.02
CA ARG A 500 7.35 9.13 -0.67
C ARG A 500 7.15 8.25 0.55
N ARG A 501 6.59 8.83 1.61
CA ARG A 501 6.21 8.16 2.86
C ARG A 501 4.78 7.63 2.75
N TRP A 502 4.60 6.36 3.08
CA TRP A 502 3.31 5.66 3.05
C TRP A 502 3.01 5.06 4.42
N TYR A 503 1.77 5.19 4.87
CA TYR A 503 1.20 4.30 5.90
C TYR A 503 0.64 3.10 5.14
N ALA A 504 1.50 2.12 4.86
CA ALA A 504 1.27 1.15 3.78
C ALA A 504 0.25 0.06 4.15
N TYR A 505 0.22 -0.32 5.43
CA TYR A 505 -0.61 -1.36 6.02
C TYR A 505 -0.47 -1.30 7.55
N PRO A 506 -1.36 -1.96 8.33
CA PRO A 506 -1.20 -2.08 9.77
C PRO A 506 0.13 -2.73 10.15
N ARG A 507 0.63 -2.41 11.35
CA ARG A 507 1.61 -3.26 12.02
C ARG A 507 0.92 -4.54 12.46
N PHE A 508 1.47 -5.69 12.07
CA PHE A 508 0.98 -6.99 12.48
C PHE A 508 1.38 -7.27 13.94
N ALA A 509 0.51 -7.98 14.65
CA ALA A 509 0.61 -8.22 16.09
C ALA A 509 -0.19 -9.48 16.45
N PRO A 510 0.22 -10.67 15.98
CA PRO A 510 -0.44 -11.92 16.34
C PRO A 510 -0.33 -12.21 17.85
N PRO A 511 -1.37 -12.74 18.52
CA PRO A 511 -2.67 -13.15 17.99
C PRO A 511 -3.53 -11.96 17.53
N GLU A 512 -3.97 -12.01 16.27
CA GLU A 512 -4.59 -10.86 15.62
C GLU A 512 -6.00 -10.57 16.13
N ARG A 513 -6.23 -9.29 16.48
CA ARG A 513 -7.55 -8.73 16.81
C ARG A 513 -8.04 -7.87 15.65
N PHE A 514 -9.28 -8.10 15.24
CA PHE A 514 -9.90 -7.41 14.10
C PHE A 514 -10.93 -6.39 14.57
N PRO A 515 -10.97 -5.19 13.97
CA PRO A 515 -12.17 -4.36 14.02
C PRO A 515 -13.29 -5.05 13.21
N PRO A 516 -14.57 -4.88 13.58
CA PRO A 516 -15.67 -5.45 12.80
C PRO A 516 -15.82 -4.74 11.45
N PHE A 517 -16.39 -5.43 10.45
CA PHE A 517 -16.86 -4.79 9.22
C PHE A 517 -18.08 -3.92 9.50
N LEU A 518 -18.99 -4.35 10.38
CA LEU A 518 -20.17 -3.57 10.77
C LEU A 518 -19.91 -2.89 12.12
N LEU A 519 -19.75 -1.56 12.12
CA LEU A 519 -19.52 -0.79 13.36
C LEU A 519 -20.83 -0.44 14.08
N GLY A 520 -21.95 -0.41 13.35
CA GLY A 520 -23.30 -0.14 13.84
C GLY A 520 -24.31 -0.14 12.69
N PRO A 521 -25.60 0.10 12.94
CA PRO A 521 -26.64 0.10 11.91
C PRO A 521 -26.30 1.07 10.77
N GLY A 522 -26.10 0.54 9.56
CA GLY A 522 -25.73 1.32 8.37
C GLY A 522 -24.27 1.79 8.31
N LEU A 523 -23.45 1.60 9.36
CA LEU A 523 -22.05 2.05 9.39
C LEU A 523 -21.08 0.88 9.18
N VAL A 524 -20.37 0.90 8.06
CA VAL A 524 -19.47 -0.17 7.61
C VAL A 524 -18.02 0.31 7.55
N TYR A 525 -17.07 -0.48 8.01
CA TYR A 525 -15.63 -0.22 7.93
C TYR A 525 -14.97 -1.10 6.86
N GLY A 526 -14.57 -0.48 5.75
CA GLY A 526 -14.03 -1.16 4.56
C GLY A 526 -12.62 -1.72 4.74
N ASN A 527 -11.84 -1.21 5.69
CA ASN A 527 -10.44 -1.60 5.90
C ASN A 527 -10.29 -2.68 7.00
N ALA A 528 -11.39 -3.26 7.47
CA ALA A 528 -11.40 -4.18 8.61
C ALA A 528 -10.57 -5.46 8.40
N LEU A 529 -10.40 -5.90 7.15
CA LEU A 529 -9.66 -7.11 6.77
C LEU A 529 -8.13 -6.91 6.68
N GLU A 530 -7.64 -5.66 6.68
CA GLU A 530 -6.20 -5.37 6.52
C GLU A 530 -5.27 -6.07 7.53
N PRO A 531 -5.63 -6.26 8.82
CA PRO A 531 -4.80 -7.01 9.76
C PRO A 531 -4.68 -8.50 9.49
N ALA A 532 -5.48 -9.07 8.58
CA ALA A 532 -5.41 -10.49 8.23
C ALA A 532 -4.27 -10.73 7.25
N ALA A 533 -4.29 -9.94 6.17
CA ALA A 533 -3.16 -9.65 5.29
C ALA A 533 -3.51 -8.35 4.55
N SER A 534 -2.51 -7.61 4.08
CA SER A 534 -2.75 -6.37 3.34
C SER A 534 -2.27 -6.53 1.89
N ALA A 535 -3.22 -6.54 0.97
CA ALA A 535 -3.02 -6.61 -0.47
C ALA A 535 -4.22 -5.99 -1.18
N MET A 536 -4.09 -5.64 -2.46
CA MET A 536 -5.21 -5.10 -3.26
C MET A 536 -6.39 -6.10 -3.35
N GLU A 537 -6.12 -7.40 -3.24
CA GLU A 537 -7.12 -8.45 -3.07
C GLU A 537 -7.98 -8.27 -1.82
N MET A 538 -7.32 -8.06 -0.68
CA MET A 538 -7.97 -7.99 0.62
C MET A 538 -8.87 -6.74 0.69
N ALA A 539 -8.43 -5.64 0.08
CA ALA A 539 -9.25 -4.44 -0.10
C ALA A 539 -10.45 -4.68 -1.03
N ALA A 540 -10.29 -5.41 -2.15
CA ALA A 540 -11.38 -5.70 -3.07
C ALA A 540 -12.45 -6.63 -2.44
N VAL A 541 -12.02 -7.70 -1.76
CA VAL A 541 -12.91 -8.61 -1.01
C VAL A 541 -13.62 -7.88 0.14
N ALA A 542 -12.94 -6.98 0.85
CA ALA A 542 -13.56 -6.18 1.89
C ALA A 542 -14.54 -5.14 1.34
N ALA A 543 -14.27 -4.54 0.18
CA ALA A 543 -15.20 -3.66 -0.52
C ALA A 543 -16.45 -4.40 -1.01
N ALA A 544 -16.30 -5.62 -1.56
CA ALA A 544 -17.43 -6.48 -1.92
C ALA A 544 -18.28 -6.86 -0.69
N ASN A 545 -17.65 -7.20 0.43
CA ASN A 545 -18.36 -7.46 1.69
C ASN A 545 -19.12 -6.20 2.17
N SER A 546 -18.48 -5.03 2.06
CA SER A 546 -19.08 -3.75 2.44
C SER A 546 -20.33 -3.43 1.62
N ALA A 547 -20.27 -3.63 0.29
CA ALA A 547 -21.41 -3.44 -0.59
C ALA A 547 -22.58 -4.37 -0.23
N LEU A 548 -22.30 -5.65 0.08
CA LEU A 548 -23.33 -6.61 0.50
C LEU A 548 -23.95 -6.28 1.87
N LEU A 549 -23.16 -5.78 2.84
CA LEU A 549 -23.68 -5.28 4.12
C LEU A 549 -24.59 -4.06 3.93
N VAL A 550 -24.17 -3.09 3.11
CA VAL A 550 -24.99 -1.91 2.77
C VAL A 550 -26.28 -2.32 2.06
N ALA A 551 -26.22 -3.21 1.07
CA ALA A 551 -27.40 -3.70 0.36
C ALA A 551 -28.42 -4.37 1.30
N ARG A 552 -27.97 -5.25 2.21
CA ARG A 552 -28.83 -5.88 3.23
C ARG A 552 -29.44 -4.84 4.18
N HIS A 553 -28.68 -3.82 4.59
CA HIS A 553 -29.20 -2.76 5.45
C HIS A 553 -30.29 -1.93 4.75
N LEU A 554 -30.08 -1.53 3.49
CA LEU A 554 -31.06 -0.77 2.71
C LEU A 554 -32.33 -1.57 2.42
N GLN A 555 -32.20 -2.87 2.12
CA GLN A 555 -33.36 -3.77 1.95
C GLN A 555 -34.19 -3.89 3.24
N ALA A 556 -33.53 -4.08 4.39
CA ALA A 556 -34.20 -4.12 5.68
C ALA A 556 -34.90 -2.79 6.03
N ALA A 557 -34.25 -1.66 5.75
CA ALA A 557 -34.83 -0.32 5.95
C ALA A 557 -36.07 -0.10 5.06
N ALA A 558 -36.01 -0.51 3.79
CA ALA A 558 -37.14 -0.41 2.85
C ALA A 558 -38.33 -1.29 3.29
N ALA A 559 -38.07 -2.54 3.70
CA ALA A 559 -39.12 -3.42 4.24
C ALA A 559 -39.76 -2.84 5.51
N ALA A 560 -38.94 -2.30 6.42
CA ALA A 560 -39.42 -1.65 7.64
C ALA A 560 -40.14 -0.30 7.41
N ALA A 561 -40.00 0.30 6.22
CA ALA A 561 -40.80 1.45 5.79
C ALA A 561 -42.14 0.99 5.19
N ALA A 562 -42.13 -0.05 4.35
CA ALA A 562 -43.33 -0.63 3.74
C ALA A 562 -44.31 -1.24 4.75
N VAL A 563 -43.85 -1.70 5.92
CA VAL A 563 -44.70 -2.18 7.03
C VAL A 563 -45.30 -1.03 7.86
N ARG A 564 -44.80 0.20 7.69
CA ARG A 564 -45.30 1.41 8.38
C ARG A 564 -46.24 2.26 7.52
N GLN A 565 -46.49 1.85 6.28
CA GLN A 565 -47.45 2.42 5.34
C GLN A 565 -48.69 1.54 5.26
#